data_AF-A0A8B9KWQ8-F1
#
_entry.id   AF-A0A8B9KWQ8-F1
#
_cell.length_a   1.000
_cell.length_b   1.000
_cell.length_c   1.000
_cell.angle_alpha   90.00
_cell.angle_beta   90.00
_cell.angle_gamma   90.00
#
_symmetry.space_group_name_H-M   'P 1'
#
loop_
_entity.id
_entity.type
_entity.pdbx_description
1 polymer ?
#
loop_
_entity_poly.entity_id
_entity_poly.type
_entity_poly.pdbx_seq_one_letter_code
_entity_poly.pdbx_strand_id
1 'polypeptide(L)' 'CLETKIKNKTTKKIVLWLECVQPNCRSKRILAIKRCKHFELGGDKKRKGKVIQF' A
#
# COMPACT_ATOMS: atom_id res chain seq x y z
N CYS A 1 6.42 -0.67 7.47
CA CYS A 1 6.30 0.81 7.45
C CYS A 1 7.53 1.43 8.09
N LEU A 2 8.53 1.88 7.32
CA LEU A 2 9.64 2.64 7.91
C LEU A 2 9.11 4.02 8.33
N GLU A 3 8.89 4.19 9.63
CA GLU A 3 8.34 5.41 10.22
C GLU A 3 9.43 6.49 10.36
N THR A 4 9.83 7.12 9.26
CA THR A 4 10.60 8.37 9.33
C THR A 4 9.66 9.52 9.74
N LYS A 5 9.36 9.59 11.05
CA LYS A 5 8.39 10.51 11.65
C LYS A 5 9.03 11.89 11.88
N ILE A 6 8.93 12.77 10.89
CA ILE A 6 9.14 14.21 11.11
C ILE A 6 7.87 14.75 11.79
N LYS A 7 8.03 15.32 12.98
CA LYS A 7 6.99 15.57 14.00
C LYS A 7 5.75 16.37 13.53
N ASN A 8 5.79 17.00 12.35
CA ASN A 8 4.69 17.80 11.77
C ASN A 8 3.96 17.13 10.59
N LYS A 9 4.40 15.97 10.11
CA LYS A 9 3.79 15.32 8.92
C LYS A 9 2.68 14.36 9.36
N THR A 10 1.45 14.64 8.93
CA THR A 10 0.24 13.86 9.28
C THR A 10 0.11 12.53 8.54
N THR A 11 0.90 12.32 7.49
CA THR A 11 0.91 11.07 6.70
C THR A 11 2.34 10.57 6.50
N LYS A 12 2.49 9.24 6.46
CA LYS A 12 3.78 8.57 6.28
C LYS A 12 3.99 8.23 4.81
N LYS A 13 5.26 8.13 4.40
CA LYS A 13 5.59 7.56 3.09
C LYS A 13 5.37 6.05 3.18
N ILE A 14 4.49 5.53 2.34
CA ILE A 14 4.20 4.10 2.30
C ILE A 14 5.26 3.43 1.43
N VAL A 15 5.84 2.36 1.95
CA VAL A 15 6.87 1.58 1.29
C VAL A 15 6.40 0.14 1.27
N LEU A 16 6.25 -0.42 0.08
CA LEU A 16 5.88 -1.80 -0.17
C LEU A 16 7.10 -2.66 -0.40
N TRP A 17 7.05 -3.86 0.14
CA TRP A 17 8.02 -4.89 -0.11
C TRP A 17 7.38 -5.93 -1.03
N LEU A 18 7.94 -6.06 -2.22
CA LEU A 18 7.50 -6.99 -3.25
C LEU A 18 8.50 -8.14 -3.30
N GLU A 19 8.01 -9.34 -3.08
CA GLU A 19 8.79 -10.56 -3.21
C GLU A 19 8.44 -11.27 -4.52
N CYS A 20 9.44 -11.82 -5.20
CA CYS A 20 9.20 -12.65 -6.36
C CYS A 20 8.54 -13.97 -5.94
N VAL A 21 7.47 -14.34 -6.61
CA VAL A 21 6.71 -15.58 -6.32
C VAL A 21 7.37 -16.85 -6.89
N GLN A 22 8.39 -16.69 -7.74
CA GLN A 22 9.06 -17.86 -8.33
C GLN A 22 9.90 -18.59 -7.27
N PRO A 23 9.81 -19.93 -7.18
CA PRO A 23 10.41 -20.71 -6.09
C PRO A 23 11.94 -20.59 -6.03
N ASN A 24 12.60 -20.37 -7.18
CA ASN A 24 14.06 -20.23 -7.26
C ASN A 24 14.51 -18.76 -7.19
N CYS A 25 13.59 -17.82 -7.21
CA CYS A 25 13.88 -16.39 -7.27
C CYS A 25 13.64 -15.75 -5.91
N ARG A 26 14.72 -15.31 -5.25
CA ARG A 26 14.66 -14.62 -3.95
C ARG A 26 14.73 -13.10 -4.08
N SER A 27 14.44 -12.58 -5.28
CA SER A 27 14.51 -11.16 -5.56
C SER A 27 13.43 -10.40 -4.79
N LYS A 28 13.86 -9.35 -4.09
CA LYS A 28 13.01 -8.47 -3.30
C LYS A 28 13.14 -7.05 -3.85
N ARG A 29 12.00 -6.40 -4.08
CA ARG A 29 11.95 -5.02 -4.56
C ARG A 29 11.20 -4.16 -3.56
N ILE A 30 11.80 -3.03 -3.23
CA ILE A 30 11.18 -2.01 -2.38
C ILE A 30 10.57 -0.94 -3.29
N LEU A 31 9.27 -0.70 -3.16
CA LEU A 31 8.55 0.33 -3.92
C LEU A 31 7.98 1.39 -2.98
N ALA A 32 8.30 2.65 -3.23
CA ALA A 32 7.71 3.78 -2.53
C ALA A 32 6.45 4.27 -3.25
N ILE A 33 5.35 4.39 -2.51
CA ILE A 33 4.10 4.98 -3.01
C ILE A 33 3.97 6.43 -2.51
N LYS A 34 3.19 7.24 -3.23
CA LYS A 34 2.75 8.56 -2.76
C LYS A 34 2.08 8.44 -1.39
N ARG A 35 2.08 9.54 -0.64
CA ARG A 35 1.43 9.58 0.67
C ARG A 35 -0.09 9.61 0.48
N CYS A 36 -0.79 8.78 1.23
CA CYS A 36 -2.24 8.82 1.35
C CYS A 36 -2.64 8.71 2.83
N LYS A 37 -3.87 9.15 3.14
CA LYS A 37 -4.41 9.08 4.52
C LYS A 37 -4.89 7.67 4.86
N HIS A 38 -5.56 7.03 3.90
CA HIS A 38 -6.06 5.68 4.00
C HIS A 38 -5.26 4.76 3.07
N PHE A 39 -4.76 3.65 3.61
CA PHE A 39 -4.03 2.65 2.84
C PHE A 39 -4.38 1.26 3.36
N GLU A 40 -4.91 0.41 2.47
CA GLU A 40 -5.27 -0.97 2.77
C GLU A 40 -4.68 -1.89 1.70
N LEU A 41 -4.12 -3.02 2.13
CA LEU A 41 -3.70 -4.10 1.25
C LEU A 41 -4.80 -5.15 1.17
N GLY A 42 -5.10 -5.63 -0.04
CA GLY A 42 -6.09 -6.69 -0.24
C GLY A 42 -7.55 -6.29 -0.05
N GLY A 43 -7.85 -4.99 -0.04
CA GLY A 43 -9.24 -4.50 0.09
C GLY A 43 -10.14 -4.88 -1.09
N ASP A 44 -11.44 -4.73 -0.88
CA ASP A 44 -12.45 -5.06 -1.87
C ASP A 44 -12.34 -4.22 -3.14
N LYS A 45 -12.37 -4.91 -4.29
CA LYS A 45 -12.49 -4.23 -5.58
C LYS A 45 -13.87 -3.59 -5.66
N LYS A 46 -13.90 -2.27 -5.83
CA LYS A 46 -15.13 -1.51 -6.10
C LYS A 46 -15.86 -2.12 -7.31
N ARG A 47 -17.12 -2.55 -7.12
CA ARG A 47 -17.96 -3.07 -8.21
C ARG A 47 -18.52 -1.89 -9.02
N LYS A 48 -18.48 -1.99 -10.35
CA LYS A 48 -19.10 -0.99 -11.25
C LYS A 48 -20.63 -1.07 -11.15
N GLY A 49 -21.31 0.08 -11.11
CA GLY A 49 -22.77 0.16 -11.23
C GLY A 49 -23.59 -0.22 -9.99
N LYS A 50 -22.97 -0.45 -8.82
CA LYS A 50 -23.72 -0.66 -7.58
C LYS A 50 -24.20 0.68 -7.00
N VAL A 51 -25.51 0.79 -6.83
CA VAL A 51 -26.13 1.84 -6.02
C VAL A 51 -25.81 1.53 -4.56
N ILE A 52 -25.35 2.54 -3.83
CA ILE A 52 -25.07 2.43 -2.40
C ILE A 52 -26.44 2.41 -1.71
N GLN A 53 -26.70 1.39 -0.89
CA GLN A 53 -27.94 1.31 -0.14
C GLN A 53 -27.85 2.31 1.03
N PHE A 54 -28.87 3.17 1.14
CA PHE A 54 -29.01 4.15 2.21
C PHE A 54 -29.53 3.51 3.49
#